data_AF-A0A3D3JS30-F1
#
_entry.id   AF-A0A3D3JS30-F1
#
_cell.length_a   1.000
_cell.length_b   1.000
_cell.length_c   1.000
_cell.angle_alpha   90.00
_cell.angle_beta   90.00
_cell.angle_gamma   90.00
#
_symmetry.space_group_name_H-M   'P 1'
#
loop_
_entity.id
_entity.type
_entity.pdbx_description
1 polymer ?
#
loop_
_entity_poly.entity_id
_entity_poly.type
_entity_poly.pdbx_seq_one_letter_code
_entity_poly.pdbx_strand_id
1 'polypeptide(L)'
;MIISGAGFLVYLPCIFTPLHKMLELYMEHGLEIVIAGIFLFRAAGNWAVYHAAERCLYGFAGFYLIFENIIFSFQLLFDRGYRAVYFEGIAPGLLNDFFRSWVEHLKTASFDLLVVFHFLTTILGAIIPIALHILIRRRNQHDV
;
A
#
# COMPACT_ATOMS: atom_id res chain seq x y z
N MET A 1 8.97 10.11 12.30
CA MET A 1 10.23 10.71 11.81
C MET A 1 11.16 9.68 11.14
N ILE A 2 11.40 8.49 11.74
CA ILE A 2 12.30 7.48 11.15
C ILE A 2 11.76 6.89 9.83
N ILE A 3 10.47 6.54 9.76
CA ILE A 3 9.84 5.98 8.53
C ILE A 3 9.86 7.01 7.40
N SER A 4 9.54 8.26 7.71
CA SER A 4 9.60 9.40 6.78
C SER A 4 11.03 9.63 6.26
N GLY A 5 12.04 9.52 7.13
CA GLY A 5 13.44 9.64 6.77
C GLY A 5 13.97 8.49 5.92
N ALA A 6 13.61 7.25 6.23
CA ALA A 6 13.97 6.08 5.43
C ALA A 6 13.33 6.14 4.03
N GLY A 7 12.05 6.51 3.95
CA GLY A 7 11.36 6.73 2.68
C GLY A 7 12.02 7.81 1.83
N PHE A 8 12.44 8.93 2.45
CA PHE A 8 13.18 9.99 1.77
C PHE A 8 14.53 9.50 1.22
N LEU A 9 15.28 8.72 1.99
CA LEU A 9 16.57 8.17 1.55
C LEU A 9 16.43 7.18 0.38
N VAL A 10 15.36 6.39 0.35
CA VAL A 10 15.05 5.50 -0.77
C VAL A 10 14.55 6.27 -2.00
N TYR A 11 13.79 7.35 -1.79
CA TYR A 11 13.29 8.21 -2.87
C TYR A 11 14.40 9.05 -3.52
N LEU A 12 15.41 9.47 -2.75
CA LEU A 12 16.49 10.33 -3.21
C LEU A 12 17.20 9.84 -4.48
N PRO A 13 17.61 8.56 -4.62
CA PRO A 13 18.17 8.07 -5.89
C PRO A 13 17.12 7.99 -7.01
N CYS A 14 15.83 7.80 -6.66
CA CYS A 14 14.76 7.66 -7.65
C CYS A 14 14.46 8.96 -8.39
N ILE A 15 14.70 10.14 -7.76
CA ILE A 15 14.45 11.46 -8.38
C ILE A 15 15.19 11.66 -9.70
N PHE A 16 16.34 11.00 -9.87
CA PHE A 16 17.17 11.09 -11.08
C PHE A 16 16.79 10.06 -12.16
N THR A 17 15.70 9.31 -11.96
CA THR A 17 15.28 8.22 -12.85
C THR A 17 13.79 8.33 -13.18
N PRO A 18 13.27 7.74 -14.26
CA PRO A 18 11.83 7.70 -14.54
C PRO A 18 10.98 7.05 -13.43
N LEU A 19 11.61 6.32 -12.51
CA LEU A 19 10.96 5.67 -11.39
C LEU A 19 10.28 6.66 -10.43
N HIS A 20 10.77 7.91 -10.29
CA HIS A 20 10.09 8.87 -9.40
C HIS A 20 8.65 9.15 -9.84
N LYS A 21 8.39 9.26 -11.14
CA LYS A 21 7.03 9.48 -11.66
C LYS A 21 6.12 8.30 -11.41
N MET A 22 6.66 7.08 -11.56
CA MET A 22 5.92 5.87 -11.22
C MET A 22 5.59 5.80 -9.73
N LEU A 23 6.54 6.20 -8.87
CA LEU A 23 6.31 6.27 -7.42
C LEU A 23 5.26 7.33 -7.07
N GLU A 24 5.36 8.54 -7.64
CA GLU A 24 4.40 9.63 -7.47
C GLU A 24 2.98 9.23 -7.90
N LEU A 25 2.84 8.54 -9.04
CA LEU A 25 1.55 8.05 -9.50
C LEU A 25 1.02 6.95 -8.58
N TYR A 26 1.86 5.99 -8.20
CA TYR A 26 1.47 4.90 -7.31
C TYR A 26 1.23 5.35 -5.87
N MET A 27 1.53 6.62 -5.50
CA MET A 27 1.32 7.11 -4.14
C MET A 27 -0.14 7.12 -3.71
N GLU A 28 -1.14 7.06 -4.60
CA GLU A 28 -2.54 6.95 -4.15
C GLU A 28 -2.78 5.62 -3.42
N HIS A 29 -2.92 4.52 -4.15
CA HIS A 29 -3.15 3.21 -3.53
C HIS A 29 -1.92 2.68 -2.77
N GLY A 30 -0.72 3.05 -3.18
CA GLY A 30 0.52 2.68 -2.49
C GLY A 30 0.63 3.28 -1.08
N LEU A 31 0.16 4.51 -0.87
CA LEU A 31 0.16 5.14 0.46
C LEU A 31 -0.87 4.49 1.38
N GLU A 32 -2.01 4.04 0.85
CA GLU A 32 -3.01 3.31 1.63
C GLU A 32 -2.41 2.04 2.26
N ILE A 33 -1.63 1.27 1.49
CA ILE A 33 -0.93 0.08 2.01
C ILE A 33 0.06 0.45 3.13
N VAL A 34 0.81 1.55 2.96
CA VAL A 34 1.77 2.01 3.99
C VAL A 34 1.05 2.44 5.27
N ILE A 35 -0.03 3.23 5.14
CA ILE A 35 -0.85 3.67 6.28
C ILE A 35 -1.48 2.46 6.97
N ALA A 36 -2.03 1.54 6.19
CA ALA A 36 -2.61 0.30 6.70
C ALA A 36 -1.57 -0.49 7.50
N GLY A 37 -0.36 -0.66 6.98
CA GLY A 37 0.70 -1.37 7.66
C GLY A 37 1.13 -0.71 8.98
N ILE A 38 1.23 0.63 9.01
CA ILE A 38 1.51 1.38 10.24
C ILE A 38 0.40 1.15 11.27
N PHE A 39 -0.87 1.21 10.85
CA PHE A 39 -2.00 1.02 11.74
C PHE A 39 -2.06 -0.41 12.29
N LEU A 40 -1.82 -1.42 11.45
CA LEU A 40 -1.75 -2.82 11.87
C LEU A 40 -0.58 -3.06 12.84
N PHE A 41 0.59 -2.44 12.60
CA PHE A 41 1.71 -2.50 13.55
C PHE A 41 1.35 -1.93 14.92
N ARG A 42 0.73 -0.74 14.94
CA ARG A 42 0.31 -0.05 16.17
C ARG A 42 -0.76 -0.85 16.92
N ALA A 43 -1.74 -1.38 16.19
CA ALA A 43 -2.80 -2.22 16.72
C ALA A 43 -2.26 -3.53 17.33
N ALA A 44 -1.28 -4.16 16.68
CA ALA A 44 -0.67 -5.39 17.17
C ALA A 44 0.22 -5.14 18.39
N GLY A 45 1.09 -4.13 18.33
CA GLY A 45 2.14 -3.89 19.32
C GLY A 45 1.83 -2.91 20.44
N ASN A 46 0.64 -2.31 20.45
CA ASN A 46 0.27 -1.22 21.37
C ASN A 46 1.27 -0.05 21.34
N TRP A 47 1.92 0.17 20.19
CA TRP A 47 3.04 1.09 20.07
C TRP A 47 2.55 2.52 19.84
N ALA A 48 2.91 3.43 20.75
CA ALA A 48 2.42 4.82 20.77
C ALA A 48 0.88 4.92 20.75
N VAL A 49 0.21 3.98 21.42
CA VAL A 49 -1.23 3.96 21.68
C VAL A 49 -1.48 4.42 23.11
N TYR A 50 -2.33 5.42 23.33
CA TYR A 50 -2.64 5.97 24.66
C TYR A 50 -3.91 5.36 25.26
N HIS A 51 -4.88 5.03 24.41
CA HIS A 51 -6.16 4.47 24.84
C HIS A 51 -6.48 3.15 24.13
N ALA A 52 -7.14 2.22 24.83
CA ALA A 52 -7.53 0.93 24.25
C ALA A 52 -8.44 1.07 23.01
N ALA A 53 -9.26 2.13 22.97
CA ALA A 53 -10.12 2.44 21.83
C ALA A 53 -9.32 2.77 20.55
N GLU A 54 -8.19 3.48 20.67
CA GLU A 54 -7.32 3.81 19.52
C GLU A 54 -6.75 2.53 18.89
N ARG A 55 -6.43 1.53 19.71
CA ARG A 55 -5.93 0.23 19.23
C ARG A 55 -6.95 -0.46 18.32
N CYS A 56 -8.22 -0.44 18.73
CA CYS A 56 -9.32 -1.00 17.95
C CYS A 56 -9.52 -0.21 16.65
N LEU A 57 -9.47 1.13 16.73
CA LEU A 57 -9.59 2.00 15.57
C LEU A 57 -8.46 1.78 14.55
N TYR A 58 -7.21 1.67 15.00
CA TYR A 58 -6.08 1.34 14.13
C TYR A 58 -6.24 -0.05 13.50
N GLY A 59 -6.66 -1.05 14.28
CA GLY A 59 -6.92 -2.39 13.73
C GLY A 59 -7.97 -2.37 12.64
N PHE A 60 -9.11 -1.74 12.92
CA PHE A 60 -10.21 -1.61 11.97
C PHE A 60 -9.78 -0.85 10.71
N ALA A 61 -9.22 0.36 10.85
CA ALA A 61 -8.82 1.18 9.71
C ALA A 61 -7.71 0.51 8.88
N GLY A 62 -6.76 -0.17 9.53
CA GLY A 62 -5.72 -0.92 8.85
C GLY A 62 -6.28 -2.07 8.02
N PHE A 63 -7.14 -2.91 8.60
CA PHE A 63 -7.76 -4.01 7.86
C PHE A 63 -8.74 -3.53 6.78
N TYR A 64 -9.49 -2.46 7.03
CA TYR A 64 -10.38 -1.84 6.05
C TYR A 64 -9.61 -1.47 4.77
N LEU A 65 -8.51 -0.72 4.91
CA LEU A 65 -7.69 -0.33 3.76
C LEU A 65 -7.11 -1.54 3.00
N ILE A 66 -6.66 -2.58 3.73
CA ILE A 66 -6.19 -3.83 3.10
C ILE A 66 -7.31 -4.50 2.30
N PHE A 67 -8.51 -4.62 2.87
CA PHE A 67 -9.62 -5.28 2.19
C PHE A 67 -10.13 -4.49 1.00
N GLU A 68 -10.21 -3.17 1.08
CA GLU A 68 -10.55 -2.31 -0.05
C GLU A 68 -9.56 -2.50 -1.21
N ASN A 69 -8.24 -2.47 -0.93
CA ASN A 69 -7.21 -2.68 -1.96
C ASN A 69 -7.24 -4.10 -2.56
N ILE A 70 -7.60 -5.11 -1.76
CA ILE A 70 -7.84 -6.48 -2.25
C ILE A 70 -9.06 -6.49 -3.19
N ILE A 71 -10.21 -5.97 -2.75
CA ILE A 71 -11.46 -5.93 -3.52
C ILE A 71 -11.22 -5.19 -4.84
N PHE A 72 -10.56 -4.03 -4.77
CA PHE A 72 -10.14 -3.23 -5.91
C PHE A 72 -9.32 -4.05 -6.92
N SER A 73 -8.29 -4.76 -6.45
CA SER A 73 -7.47 -5.63 -7.30
C SER A 73 -8.30 -6.72 -7.99
N PHE A 74 -9.21 -7.36 -7.25
CA PHE A 74 -10.09 -8.39 -7.80
C PHE A 74 -11.07 -7.82 -8.85
N GLN A 75 -11.65 -6.64 -8.58
CA GLN A 75 -12.53 -5.96 -9.52
C GLN A 75 -11.79 -5.60 -10.82
N LEU A 76 -10.57 -5.05 -10.73
CA LEU A 76 -9.77 -4.73 -11.92
C LEU A 76 -9.34 -5.98 -12.74
N LEU A 77 -9.12 -7.11 -12.08
CA LEU A 77 -8.70 -8.34 -12.76
C LEU A 77 -9.88 -9.09 -13.40
N PHE A 78 -11.04 -9.13 -12.72
CA PHE A 78 -12.11 -10.07 -13.07
C PHE A 78 -13.44 -9.43 -13.45
N ASP A 79 -13.69 -8.16 -13.10
CA ASP A 79 -14.89 -7.43 -13.49
C ASP A 79 -14.60 -6.51 -14.68
N ARG A 80 -15.03 -6.94 -15.87
CA ARG A 80 -14.85 -6.18 -17.11
C ARG A 80 -15.59 -4.83 -17.10
N GLY A 81 -16.73 -4.74 -16.43
CA GLY A 81 -17.53 -3.51 -16.34
C GLY A 81 -16.83 -2.49 -15.46
N TYR A 82 -16.41 -2.91 -14.26
CA TYR A 82 -15.62 -2.08 -13.36
C TYR A 82 -14.32 -1.60 -14.03
N ARG A 83 -13.60 -2.50 -14.71
CA ARG A 83 -12.36 -2.16 -15.40
C ARG A 83 -12.56 -1.19 -16.55
N ALA A 84 -13.66 -1.31 -17.32
CA ALA A 84 -13.97 -0.37 -18.38
C ALA A 84 -14.18 1.04 -17.83
N VAL A 85 -14.99 1.17 -16.76
CA VAL A 85 -15.21 2.45 -16.06
C VAL A 85 -13.91 2.99 -15.48
N TYR A 86 -13.06 2.14 -14.90
CA TYR A 86 -11.76 2.57 -14.39
C TYR A 86 -10.83 3.11 -15.50
N PHE A 87 -10.94 2.61 -16.73
CA PHE A 87 -10.19 3.17 -17.87
C PHE A 87 -10.76 4.49 -18.41
N GLU A 88 -11.99 4.84 -18.07
CA GLU A 88 -12.55 6.17 -18.39
C GLU A 88 -11.92 7.29 -17.54
N GLY A 89 -11.34 6.94 -16.39
CA GLY A 89 -10.66 7.87 -15.49
C GLY A 89 -11.56 8.43 -14.38
N ILE A 90 -11.03 9.38 -13.61
CA ILE A 90 -11.71 10.04 -12.49
C ILE A 90 -12.66 11.14 -13.01
N ALA A 91 -12.20 11.85 -14.04
CA ALA A 91 -12.90 12.95 -14.70
C ALA A 91 -12.39 13.08 -16.15
N PRO A 92 -13.08 13.83 -17.04
CA PRO A 92 -12.60 14.05 -18.40
C PRO A 92 -11.15 14.56 -18.44
N GLY A 93 -10.24 13.75 -18.98
CA GLY A 93 -8.81 14.08 -19.06
C GLY A 93 -7.99 13.77 -17.80
N LEU A 94 -8.60 13.25 -16.73
CA LEU A 94 -7.93 12.84 -15.50
C LEU A 94 -7.96 11.31 -15.37
N LEU A 95 -6.85 10.67 -15.76
CA LEU A 95 -6.70 9.21 -15.71
C LEU A 95 -6.48 8.72 -14.28
N ASN A 96 -7.03 7.54 -13.97
CA ASN A 96 -6.71 6.84 -12.73
C ASN A 96 -5.23 6.45 -12.66
N ASP A 97 -4.67 6.40 -11.46
CA ASP A 97 -3.25 6.19 -11.19
C ASP A 97 -2.66 4.93 -11.85
N PHE A 98 -3.32 3.77 -11.81
CA PHE A 98 -2.78 2.55 -12.42
C PHE A 98 -2.87 2.62 -13.93
N PHE A 99 -3.96 3.15 -14.46
CA PHE A 99 -4.14 3.28 -15.91
C PHE A 99 -3.11 4.25 -16.49
N ARG A 100 -2.89 5.38 -15.81
CA ARG A 100 -1.87 6.36 -16.15
C ARG A 100 -0.46 5.78 -16.06
N SER A 101 -0.15 5.09 -14.96
CA SER A 101 1.14 4.40 -14.77
C SER A 101 1.40 3.39 -15.89
N TRP A 102 0.37 2.65 -16.29
CA TRP A 102 0.46 1.67 -17.34
C TRP A 102 0.75 2.30 -18.71
N VAL A 103 -0.06 3.27 -19.12
CA VAL A 103 0.06 3.92 -20.44
C VAL A 103 1.32 4.78 -20.56
N GLU A 104 1.72 5.47 -19.50
CA GLU A 104 2.84 6.42 -19.53
C GLU A 104 4.20 5.73 -19.31
N HIS A 105 4.27 4.68 -18.48
CA HIS A 105 5.55 4.16 -17.97
C HIS A 105 5.79 2.66 -18.18
N LEU A 106 4.74 1.83 -18.19
CA LEU A 106 4.85 0.38 -18.27
C LEU A 106 4.46 -0.18 -19.65
N LYS A 107 4.62 0.60 -20.72
CA LYS A 107 4.14 0.37 -22.10
C LYS A 107 4.35 -1.05 -22.66
N THR A 108 5.32 -1.81 -22.17
CA THR A 108 5.63 -3.20 -22.60
C THR A 108 5.09 -4.29 -21.67
N ALA A 109 4.62 -3.92 -20.47
CA ALA A 109 4.04 -4.83 -19.50
C ALA A 109 2.50 -4.86 -19.62
N SER A 110 1.89 -5.96 -19.21
CA SER A 110 0.43 -6.04 -19.12
C SER A 110 -0.07 -5.20 -17.93
N PHE A 111 -1.24 -4.56 -18.11
CA PHE A 111 -1.94 -3.91 -17.00
C PHE A 111 -2.21 -4.90 -15.85
N ASP A 112 -2.54 -6.14 -16.18
CA ASP A 112 -2.80 -7.21 -15.20
C ASP A 112 -1.58 -7.46 -14.29
N LEU A 113 -0.37 -7.34 -14.81
CA LEU A 113 0.85 -7.51 -14.00
C LEU A 113 0.97 -6.41 -12.95
N LEU A 114 0.61 -5.17 -13.28
CA LEU A 114 0.58 -4.06 -12.31
C LEU A 114 -0.46 -4.32 -11.21
N VAL A 115 -1.64 -4.80 -11.57
CA VAL A 115 -2.70 -5.12 -10.60
C VAL A 115 -2.31 -6.31 -9.71
N VAL A 116 -1.71 -7.36 -10.27
CA VAL A 116 -1.20 -8.51 -9.51
C VAL A 116 -0.06 -8.08 -8.58
N PHE A 117 0.86 -7.23 -9.04
CA PHE A 117 1.89 -6.65 -8.19
C PHE A 117 1.26 -5.89 -7.01
N HIS A 118 0.29 -5.03 -7.27
CA HIS A 118 -0.42 -4.30 -6.24
C HIS A 118 -1.12 -5.23 -5.24
N PHE A 119 -1.83 -6.25 -5.72
CA PHE A 119 -2.44 -7.27 -4.88
C PHE A 119 -1.42 -7.95 -3.95
N LEU A 120 -0.29 -8.39 -4.50
CA LEU A 120 0.78 -9.02 -3.71
C LEU A 120 1.37 -8.05 -2.68
N THR A 121 1.61 -6.79 -3.05
CA THR A 121 2.09 -5.76 -2.11
C THR A 121 1.08 -5.47 -1.00
N THR A 122 -0.22 -5.54 -1.29
CA THR A 122 -1.28 -5.39 -0.28
C THR A 122 -1.24 -6.53 0.73
N ILE A 123 -1.13 -7.78 0.26
CA ILE A 123 -0.98 -8.95 1.15
C ILE A 123 0.28 -8.83 2.01
N LEU A 124 1.41 -8.42 1.43
CA LEU A 124 2.64 -8.18 2.19
C LEU A 124 2.49 -7.04 3.20
N GLY A 125 1.77 -5.97 2.83
CA GLY A 125 1.46 -4.84 3.70
C GLY A 125 0.64 -5.22 4.93
N ALA A 126 -0.17 -6.28 4.85
CA ALA A 126 -0.86 -6.84 6.01
C ALA A 126 0.04 -7.75 6.86
N ILE A 127 0.85 -8.59 6.22
CA ILE A 127 1.64 -9.64 6.90
C ILE A 127 2.88 -9.08 7.59
N ILE A 128 3.66 -8.24 6.90
CA ILE A 128 4.96 -7.75 7.37
C ILE A 128 4.85 -7.02 8.72
N PRO A 129 3.91 -6.08 8.94
CA PRO A 129 3.81 -5.37 10.21
C PRO A 129 3.51 -6.29 11.40
N ILE A 130 2.63 -7.27 11.19
CA ILE A 130 2.24 -8.24 12.21
C ILE A 130 3.42 -9.18 12.51
N ALA A 131 4.10 -9.69 11.47
CA ALA A 131 5.26 -10.55 11.60
C ALA A 131 6.42 -9.83 12.32
N LEU A 132 6.70 -8.57 11.96
CA LEU A 132 7.70 -7.74 12.62
C LEU A 132 7.38 -7.56 14.10
N HIS A 133 6.12 -7.28 14.46
CA HIS A 133 5.73 -7.18 15.85
C HIS A 133 5.99 -8.49 16.62
N ILE A 134 5.62 -9.64 16.04
CA ILE A 134 5.86 -10.95 16.65
C ILE A 134 7.36 -11.21 16.85
N LEU A 135 8.20 -10.90 15.86
CA LEU A 135 9.64 -11.07 15.94
C LEU A 135 10.27 -10.18 17.02
N ILE A 136 9.89 -8.91 17.09
CA ILE A 136 10.35 -7.98 18.13
C ILE A 136 9.95 -8.50 19.52
N ARG A 137 8.70 -8.95 19.67
CA ARG A 137 8.22 -9.51 20.93
C ARG A 137 9.01 -10.75 21.36
N ARG A 138 9.29 -11.67 20.44
CA ARG A 138 10.08 -12.89 20.73
C ARG A 138 11.50 -12.56 21.15
N ARG A 139 12.18 -11.64 20.47
CA ARG A 139 13.53 -11.21 20.83
C ARG A 139 13.59 -10.68 22.27
N ASN A 140 12.65 -9.81 22.64
CA ASN A 140 12.60 -9.24 23.98
C ASN A 140 12.35 -10.27 25.10
N GLN A 141 11.83 -11.47 24.78
CA GLN A 141 11.67 -12.56 25.75
C GLN A 141 12.94 -13.40 25.95
N HIS A 142 13.88 -13.37 25.00
CA HIS A 142 15.16 -14.09 25.10
C HIS A 142 16.26 -13.25 25.76
N ASP A 143 16.12 -11.93 25.77
CA ASP A 143 17.07 -10.99 26.37
C ASP A 143 16.81 -10.74 27.89
N VAL A 144 15.87 -11.49 28.50
CA VAL A 144 15.50 -11.48 29.94
C VAL A 144 15.80 -12.83 30.55
#